data_AF-A0A8B6DMR1-F1
#
_entry.id   AF-A0A8B6DMR1-F1
#
_cell.length_a   1.000
_cell.length_b   1.000
_cell.length_c   1.000
_cell.angle_alpha   90.00
_cell.angle_beta   90.00
_cell.angle_gamma   90.00
#
_symmetry.space_group_name_H-M   'P 1'
#
loop_
_entity.id
_entity.type
_entity.pdbx_description
1 polymer ?
#
loop_
_entity_poly.entity_id
_entity_poly.type
_entity_poly.pdbx_seq_one_letter_code
_entity_poly.pdbx_strand_id
1 'polypeptide(L)'
;MAAIVVRIKGKGKTSWDKDDLSHDDINYSAKEYYIDETIKLYGEETGESVKHPQGDFSYPFSVQLGADMPCSYEGKKGYVRYCCEAVITRPWKFDETFREPFTVIRHLDCNEFADALNPIADSVDQKVEGLCCCKCSEEGSMTVKIQINKTAFVPGEPLIYEFSVDNRSQNVIKKIDFILRQVDFILHQADFILCQADFILCYTDLYNIR
;
A
#
# COMPACT_ATOMS: atom_id res chain seq x y z
N MET A 1 -28.86 -23.15 19.70
CA MET A 1 -28.99 -24.16 18.62
C MET A 1 -27.59 -24.54 18.15
N ALA A 2 -27.37 -25.80 17.77
CA ALA A 2 -26.09 -26.20 17.19
C ALA A 2 -26.08 -25.85 15.70
N ALA A 3 -25.03 -25.19 15.22
CA ALA A 3 -24.90 -24.82 13.82
C ALA A 3 -23.43 -24.87 13.38
N ILE A 4 -23.21 -25.17 12.10
CA ILE A 4 -21.90 -25.04 11.47
C ILE A 4 -22.06 -23.96 10.42
N VAL A 5 -21.30 -22.89 10.55
CA VAL A 5 -21.32 -21.76 9.61
C VAL A 5 -19.91 -21.42 9.17
N VAL A 6 -19.77 -20.96 7.94
CA VAL A 6 -18.55 -20.34 7.43
C VAL A 6 -18.78 -18.85 7.30
N ARG A 7 -17.85 -18.04 7.81
CA ARG A 7 -17.87 -16.58 7.66
C ARG A 7 -16.70 -16.13 6.79
N ILE A 8 -16.97 -15.41 5.72
CA ILE A 8 -15.94 -14.79 4.89
C ILE A 8 -15.87 -13.32 5.26
N LYS A 9 -14.73 -12.88 5.78
CA LYS A 9 -14.50 -11.51 6.23
C LYS A 9 -13.35 -10.89 5.48
N GLY A 10 -13.52 -9.64 5.05
CA GLY A 10 -12.50 -8.81 4.45
C GLY A 10 -12.60 -7.40 4.98
N LYS A 11 -11.51 -6.84 5.47
CA LYS A 11 -11.52 -5.50 6.08
C LYS A 11 -10.22 -4.75 5.87
N GLY A 12 -10.36 -3.44 5.73
CA GLY A 12 -9.28 -2.46 5.78
C GLY A 12 -9.19 -1.82 7.15
N LYS A 13 -7.98 -1.53 7.63
CA LYS A 13 -7.76 -0.66 8.79
C LYS A 13 -6.57 0.25 8.53
N THR A 14 -6.72 1.54 8.83
CA THR A 14 -5.65 2.54 8.78
C THR A 14 -5.47 3.21 10.14
N SER A 15 -4.26 3.70 10.43
CA SER A 15 -3.96 4.53 11.59
C SER A 15 -2.84 5.51 11.26
N TRP A 16 -2.99 6.76 11.67
CA TRP A 16 -2.02 7.83 11.45
C TRP A 16 -2.00 8.79 12.62
N ASP A 17 -0.89 9.49 12.77
CA ASP A 17 -0.66 10.45 13.84
C ASP A 17 -0.71 11.85 13.21
N LYS A 18 -1.26 12.82 13.93
CA LYS A 18 -1.22 14.23 13.51
C LYS A 18 -0.31 14.98 14.47
N ASP A 19 0.80 15.47 13.96
CA ASP A 19 1.67 16.37 14.70
C ASP A 19 0.98 17.75 14.79
N ASP A 20 0.20 17.98 15.85
CA ASP A 20 -0.15 19.33 16.25
C ASP A 20 0.97 19.86 17.17
N LEU A 21 1.29 21.16 17.06
CA LEU A 21 2.33 21.83 17.87
C LEU A 21 2.04 21.83 19.40
N SER A 22 0.98 21.16 19.85
CA SER A 22 0.68 20.86 21.25
C SER A 22 1.23 19.48 21.63
N HIS A 23 1.80 19.35 22.82
CA HIS A 23 2.43 18.14 23.38
C HIS A 23 1.58 16.84 23.48
N ASP A 24 0.44 16.75 22.79
CA ASP A 24 -0.40 15.56 22.78
C ASP A 24 -0.32 14.86 21.42
N ASP A 25 0.29 13.68 21.38
CA ASP A 25 0.27 12.79 20.22
C ASP A 25 -1.16 12.23 20.03
N ILE A 26 -1.91 12.79 19.08
CA ILE A 26 -3.26 12.31 18.75
C ILE A 26 -3.17 11.26 17.64
N ASN A 27 -3.55 10.03 17.98
CA ASN A 27 -3.64 8.92 17.03
C ASN A 27 -5.06 8.81 16.45
N TYR A 28 -5.16 8.86 15.12
CA TYR A 28 -6.39 8.63 14.36
C TYR A 28 -6.39 7.22 13.77
N SER A 29 -7.59 6.65 13.60
CA SER A 29 -7.74 5.38 12.88
C SER A 29 -9.08 5.30 12.16
N ALA A 30 -9.09 4.58 11.04
CA ALA A 30 -10.29 4.26 10.28
C ALA A 30 -10.34 2.76 9.96
N LYS A 31 -11.55 2.25 9.75
CA LYS A 31 -11.79 0.83 9.46
C LYS A 31 -12.97 0.70 8.52
N GLU A 32 -12.84 -0.21 7.57
CA GLU A 32 -13.83 -0.51 6.55
C GLU A 32 -13.96 -2.01 6.34
N TYR A 33 -15.14 -2.49 5.98
CA TYR A 33 -15.38 -3.91 5.66
C TYR A 33 -15.73 -4.02 4.17
N TYR A 34 -15.04 -4.91 3.45
CA TYR A 34 -15.24 -5.19 2.04
C TYR A 34 -16.13 -6.41 1.81
N ILE A 35 -16.11 -7.36 2.76
CA ILE A 35 -17.00 -8.52 2.79
C ILE A 35 -17.22 -8.96 4.24
N ASP A 36 -18.46 -9.33 4.58
CA ASP A 36 -18.82 -10.00 5.83
C ASP A 36 -20.01 -10.92 5.53
N GLU A 37 -19.73 -12.02 4.85
CA GLU A 37 -20.73 -13.01 4.46
C GLU A 37 -20.73 -14.19 5.42
N THR A 38 -21.92 -14.71 5.72
CA THR A 38 -22.09 -15.93 6.53
C THR A 38 -22.88 -16.96 5.76
N ILE A 39 -22.27 -18.13 5.55
CA ILE A 39 -22.86 -19.30 4.91
C ILE A 39 -23.19 -20.32 5.98
N LYS A 40 -24.45 -20.70 6.10
CA LYS A 40 -24.85 -21.80 6.98
C LYS A 40 -24.67 -23.13 6.26
N LEU A 41 -23.88 -24.03 6.85
CA LEU A 41 -23.59 -25.36 6.30
C LEU A 41 -24.39 -26.46 7.01
N TYR A 42 -24.74 -26.23 8.28
CA TYR A 42 -25.53 -27.15 9.09
C TYR A 42 -26.33 -26.40 10.16
N GLY A 43 -27.53 -26.91 10.48
CA GLY A 43 -28.43 -26.39 11.52
C GLY A 43 -29.75 -25.88 10.94
N GLU A 44 -30.86 -26.10 11.65
CA GLU A 44 -32.20 -25.69 11.21
C GLU A 44 -32.53 -24.21 11.51
N GLU A 45 -33.54 -23.67 10.82
CA GLU A 45 -34.11 -22.34 11.07
C GLU A 45 -35.20 -22.35 12.16
N THR A 46 -35.77 -23.52 12.45
CA THR A 46 -37.04 -23.73 13.14
C THR A 46 -36.98 -23.83 14.66
N GLY A 47 -35.84 -23.55 15.29
CA GLY A 47 -35.75 -23.49 16.76
C GLY A 47 -35.62 -24.85 17.46
N GLU A 48 -35.79 -25.96 16.75
CA GLU A 48 -35.57 -27.29 17.33
C GLU A 48 -34.07 -27.59 17.46
N SER A 49 -33.67 -28.12 18.62
CA SER A 49 -32.27 -28.42 18.93
C SER A 49 -31.84 -29.69 18.19
N VAL A 50 -31.45 -29.57 16.93
CA VAL A 50 -30.91 -30.69 16.16
C VAL A 50 -29.53 -31.09 16.70
N LYS A 51 -29.43 -32.32 17.18
CA LYS A 51 -28.14 -32.92 17.56
C LYS A 51 -27.38 -33.30 16.30
N HIS A 52 -26.16 -32.77 16.15
CA HIS A 52 -25.28 -33.15 15.05
C HIS A 52 -24.88 -34.64 15.18
N PRO A 53 -25.02 -35.45 14.10
CA PRO A 53 -24.72 -36.88 14.14
C PRO A 53 -23.23 -37.16 14.36
N GLN A 54 -22.92 -38.30 15.00
CA GLN A 54 -21.53 -38.74 15.15
C GLN A 54 -20.95 -39.22 13.82
N GLY A 55 -19.72 -38.82 13.51
CA GLY A 55 -18.99 -39.25 12.32
C GLY A 55 -18.11 -38.14 11.76
N ASP A 56 -17.47 -38.44 10.63
CA ASP A 56 -16.68 -37.48 9.86
C ASP A 56 -17.56 -36.86 8.78
N PHE A 57 -17.62 -35.54 8.74
CA PHE A 57 -18.45 -34.78 7.81
C PHE A 57 -17.60 -33.77 7.06
N SER A 58 -17.88 -33.63 5.75
CA SER A 58 -17.28 -32.61 4.90
C SER A 58 -18.39 -31.74 4.33
N TYR A 59 -18.29 -30.43 4.56
CA TYR A 59 -19.25 -29.44 4.11
C TYR A 59 -18.62 -28.56 3.02
N PRO A 60 -18.87 -28.83 1.74
CA PRO A 60 -18.36 -27.98 0.67
C PRO A 60 -19.05 -26.61 0.70
N PHE A 61 -18.30 -25.56 0.43
CA PHE A 61 -18.82 -24.21 0.28
C PHE A 61 -18.05 -23.48 -0.83
N SER A 62 -18.66 -22.45 -1.38
CA SER A 62 -18.05 -21.57 -2.38
C SER A 62 -18.58 -20.16 -2.20
N VAL A 63 -17.70 -19.17 -2.35
CA VAL A 63 -18.01 -17.74 -2.34
C VAL A 63 -17.35 -17.10 -3.54
N GLN A 64 -18.09 -16.23 -4.23
CA GLN A 64 -17.51 -15.35 -5.24
C GLN A 64 -17.16 -14.02 -4.59
N LEU A 65 -15.89 -13.63 -4.65
CA LEU A 65 -15.45 -12.34 -4.15
C LEU A 65 -15.91 -11.23 -5.13
N GLY A 66 -16.56 -10.19 -4.61
CA GLY A 66 -17.02 -9.03 -5.41
C GLY A 66 -15.86 -8.34 -6.13
N ALA A 67 -16.09 -7.79 -7.34
CA ALA A 67 -15.06 -7.21 -8.22
C ALA A 67 -14.40 -5.94 -7.68
N ASP A 68 -15.11 -5.22 -6.82
CA ASP A 68 -14.73 -4.01 -6.11
C ASP A 68 -13.84 -4.25 -4.89
N MET A 69 -13.67 -5.51 -4.48
CA MET A 69 -12.81 -5.83 -3.34
C MET A 69 -11.33 -5.53 -3.65
N PRO A 70 -10.64 -4.78 -2.78
CA PRO A 70 -9.23 -4.44 -2.95
C PRO A 70 -8.31 -5.65 -2.78
N CYS A 71 -7.08 -5.52 -3.27
CA CYS A 71 -6.01 -6.48 -2.97
C CYS A 71 -5.72 -6.51 -1.46
N SER A 72 -5.26 -7.67 -0.98
CA SER A 72 -4.64 -7.75 0.35
C SER A 72 -3.38 -6.88 0.41
N TYR A 73 -3.19 -6.22 1.54
CA TYR A 73 -2.11 -5.26 1.75
C TYR A 73 -1.65 -5.25 3.19
N GLU A 74 -0.35 -5.07 3.41
CA GLU A 74 0.28 -4.92 4.71
C GLU A 74 1.24 -3.74 4.68
N GLY A 75 1.02 -2.76 5.54
CA GLY A 75 1.88 -1.57 5.63
C GLY A 75 1.97 -1.04 7.05
N LYS A 76 2.91 -0.10 7.25
CA LYS A 76 3.17 0.51 8.56
C LYS A 76 1.94 1.23 9.15
N LYS A 77 1.15 1.86 8.28
CA LYS A 77 0.00 2.71 8.65
C LYS A 77 -1.35 2.03 8.40
N GLY A 78 -1.38 0.75 8.01
CA GLY A 78 -2.64 0.03 7.78
C GLY A 78 -2.50 -1.29 7.05
N TYR A 79 -3.61 -2.00 6.91
CA TYR A 79 -3.70 -3.28 6.20
C TYR A 79 -5.06 -3.47 5.53
N VAL A 80 -5.10 -4.37 4.56
CA VAL A 80 -6.31 -5.00 4.00
C VAL A 80 -6.16 -6.50 4.17
N ARG A 81 -7.02 -7.13 4.98
CA ARG A 81 -6.92 -8.56 5.34
C ARG A 81 -8.23 -9.29 5.11
N TYR A 82 -8.12 -10.52 4.63
CA TYR A 82 -9.23 -11.43 4.45
C TYR A 82 -9.03 -12.71 5.26
N CYS A 83 -10.13 -13.26 5.78
CA CYS A 83 -10.13 -14.54 6.47
C CYS A 83 -11.44 -15.31 6.25
N CYS A 84 -11.32 -16.62 6.19
CA CYS A 84 -12.41 -17.57 6.29
C CYS A 84 -12.48 -18.08 7.73
N GLU A 85 -13.61 -17.90 8.41
CA GLU A 85 -13.86 -18.43 9.75
C GLU A 85 -14.84 -19.60 9.68
N ALA A 86 -14.42 -20.81 10.04
CA ALA A 86 -15.34 -21.92 10.29
C ALA A 86 -15.78 -21.85 11.75
N VAL A 87 -17.08 -21.71 11.99
CA VAL A 87 -17.67 -21.51 13.32
C VAL A 87 -18.64 -22.65 13.63
N ILE A 88 -18.39 -23.36 14.72
CA ILE A 88 -19.30 -24.35 15.30
C ILE A 88 -19.98 -23.71 16.50
N THR A 89 -21.23 -23.33 16.33
CA THR A 89 -22.07 -22.79 17.41
C THR A 89 -22.60 -23.95 18.25
N ARG A 90 -22.46 -23.86 19.57
CA ARG A 90 -22.85 -24.93 20.51
C ARG A 90 -23.84 -24.42 21.54
N PRO A 91 -24.96 -25.12 21.80
CA PRO A 91 -25.84 -24.76 22.90
C PRO A 91 -25.06 -24.76 24.22
N TRP A 92 -25.23 -23.70 25.03
CA TRP A 92 -24.70 -23.60 26.39
C TRP A 92 -23.18 -23.66 26.52
N LYS A 93 -22.45 -23.51 25.41
CA LYS A 93 -20.99 -23.44 25.36
C LYS A 93 -20.55 -22.33 24.41
N PHE A 94 -19.33 -21.85 24.58
CA PHE A 94 -18.74 -20.94 23.61
C PHE A 94 -18.59 -21.61 22.25
N ASP A 95 -18.82 -20.81 21.21
CA ASP A 95 -18.58 -21.19 19.82
C ASP A 95 -17.11 -21.57 19.63
N GLU A 96 -16.85 -22.60 18.84
CA GLU A 96 -15.49 -22.88 18.36
C GLU A 96 -15.33 -22.19 17.02
N THR A 97 -14.24 -21.44 16.87
CA THR A 97 -13.94 -20.72 15.64
C THR A 97 -12.54 -21.11 15.19
N PHE A 98 -12.45 -21.67 13.99
CA PHE A 98 -11.21 -21.84 13.27
C PHE A 98 -11.09 -20.75 12.21
N ARG A 99 -9.91 -20.14 12.06
CA ARG A 99 -9.69 -19.03 11.12
C ARG A 99 -8.56 -19.38 10.18
N GLU A 100 -8.81 -19.23 8.90
CA GLU A 100 -7.83 -19.37 7.84
C GLU A 100 -7.72 -18.05 7.07
N PRO A 101 -6.60 -17.31 7.15
CA PRO A 101 -6.39 -16.13 6.33
C PRO A 101 -6.18 -16.51 4.87
N PHE A 102 -6.58 -15.64 3.95
CA PHE A 102 -6.28 -15.81 2.53
C PHE A 102 -5.92 -14.48 1.88
N THR A 103 -5.22 -14.54 0.76
CA THR A 103 -4.76 -13.36 0.01
C THR A 103 -5.63 -13.13 -1.20
N VAL A 104 -6.12 -11.90 -1.36
CA VAL A 104 -6.82 -11.43 -2.55
C VAL A 104 -5.82 -10.67 -3.41
N ILE A 105 -5.66 -11.09 -4.67
CA ILE A 105 -4.79 -10.42 -5.65
C ILE A 105 -5.65 -10.07 -6.86
N ARG A 106 -5.64 -8.78 -7.23
CA ARG A 106 -6.12 -8.30 -8.53
C ARG A 106 -4.93 -8.11 -9.43
N HIS A 107 -4.99 -8.72 -10.59
CA HIS A 107 -4.03 -8.41 -11.64
C HIS A 107 -4.44 -7.09 -12.28
N LEU A 108 -3.48 -6.16 -12.31
CA LEU A 108 -3.57 -4.96 -13.11
C LEU A 108 -2.90 -5.27 -14.46
N ASP A 109 -3.63 -5.14 -15.56
CA ASP A 109 -3.03 -5.21 -16.88
C ASP A 109 -2.57 -3.80 -17.30
N CYS A 110 -1.25 -3.59 -17.32
CA CYS A 110 -0.68 -2.30 -17.73
C CYS A 110 -1.09 -1.90 -19.15
N ASN A 111 -1.48 -2.84 -20.02
CA ASN A 111 -1.91 -2.56 -21.38
C ASN A 111 -3.29 -1.89 -21.46
N GLU A 112 -4.08 -1.92 -20.37
CA GLU A 112 -5.38 -1.24 -20.31
C GLU A 112 -5.22 0.29 -20.19
N PHE A 113 -4.04 0.78 -19.81
CA PHE A 113 -3.76 2.20 -19.63
C PHE A 113 -3.09 2.77 -20.87
N ALA A 114 -3.79 3.65 -21.59
CA ALA A 114 -3.28 4.29 -22.80
C ALA A 114 -1.93 5.01 -22.57
N ASP A 115 -1.74 5.56 -21.38
CA ASP A 115 -0.55 6.33 -21.03
C ASP A 115 0.59 5.48 -20.46
N ALA A 116 0.42 4.16 -20.31
CA ALA A 116 1.42 3.27 -19.70
C ALA A 116 2.79 3.31 -20.38
N LEU A 117 2.81 3.57 -21.68
CA LEU A 117 4.02 3.66 -22.51
C LEU A 117 4.52 5.10 -22.69
N ASN A 118 3.81 6.08 -22.16
CA ASN A 118 4.20 7.48 -22.30
C ASN A 118 5.45 7.74 -21.44
N PRO A 119 6.52 8.31 -22.02
CA PRO A 119 7.65 8.77 -21.25
C PRO A 119 7.22 9.82 -20.23
N ILE A 120 7.85 9.79 -19.06
CA ILE A 120 7.70 10.83 -18.04
C ILE A 120 9.04 11.52 -17.84
N ALA A 121 9.02 12.84 -17.73
CA ALA A 121 10.20 13.64 -17.47
C ALA A 121 9.91 14.64 -16.36
N ASP A 122 10.93 14.89 -15.54
CA ASP A 122 10.87 15.90 -14.51
C ASP A 122 12.21 16.63 -14.38
N SER A 123 12.17 17.84 -13.85
CA SER A 123 13.35 18.67 -13.64
C SER A 123 13.28 19.45 -12.34
N VAL A 124 14.36 19.40 -11.57
CA VAL A 124 14.52 20.13 -10.33
C VAL A 124 15.61 21.18 -10.49
N ASP A 125 15.26 22.44 -10.23
CA ASP A 125 16.21 23.55 -10.13
C ASP A 125 16.60 23.78 -8.67
N GLN A 126 17.89 23.70 -8.39
CA GLN A 126 18.45 23.95 -7.06
C GLN A 126 19.35 25.18 -7.09
N LYS A 127 19.07 26.12 -6.18
CA LYS A 127 20.00 27.22 -5.89
C LYS A 127 21.17 26.70 -5.08
N VAL A 128 22.37 27.08 -5.48
CA VAL A 128 23.61 26.70 -4.81
C VAL A 128 24.21 27.95 -4.19
N GLU A 129 24.22 27.99 -2.86
CA GLU A 129 24.81 29.09 -2.12
C GLU A 129 26.32 29.18 -2.36
N GLY A 130 26.81 30.42 -2.43
CA GLY A 130 28.23 30.70 -2.60
C GLY A 130 29.05 30.29 -1.36
N LEU A 131 30.32 29.92 -1.59
CA LEU A 131 31.19 29.35 -0.56
C LEU A 131 31.70 30.39 0.47
N CYS A 132 31.50 31.70 0.26
CA CYS A 132 31.94 32.77 1.19
C CYS A 132 30.77 33.44 1.91
N CYS A 133 30.90 33.66 3.21
CA CYS A 133 30.02 34.52 4.01
C CYS A 133 30.16 36.03 3.70
N CYS A 134 31.16 36.38 2.90
CA CYS A 134 31.33 37.68 2.27
C CYS A 134 30.61 37.64 0.91
N LYS A 135 29.91 38.72 0.48
CA LYS A 135 29.20 38.83 -0.82
C LYS A 135 30.11 38.74 -2.07
N CYS A 136 31.25 38.07 -1.96
CA CYS A 136 32.31 37.92 -2.95
C CYS A 136 32.19 36.62 -3.74
N SER A 137 31.31 35.69 -3.34
CA SER A 137 30.99 34.48 -4.10
C SER A 137 29.66 34.63 -4.81
N GLU A 138 29.64 34.37 -6.12
CA GLU A 138 28.41 34.34 -6.91
C GLU A 138 27.54 33.14 -6.52
N GLU A 139 26.24 33.38 -6.33
CA GLU A 139 25.26 32.30 -6.22
C GLU A 139 25.19 31.56 -7.55
N GLY A 140 25.25 30.22 -7.49
CA GLY A 140 25.13 29.36 -8.66
C GLY A 140 23.78 28.67 -8.71
N SER A 141 23.50 28.00 -9.83
CA SER A 141 22.36 27.09 -9.94
C SER A 141 22.79 25.73 -10.45
N MET A 142 22.01 24.73 -10.08
CA MET A 142 22.14 23.38 -10.60
C MET A 142 20.75 22.91 -11.05
N THR A 143 20.63 22.52 -12.30
CA THR A 143 19.40 21.92 -12.83
C THR A 143 19.64 20.45 -13.04
N VAL A 144 18.78 19.63 -12.46
CA VAL A 144 18.79 18.18 -12.61
C VAL A 144 17.57 17.78 -13.42
N LYS A 145 17.74 17.03 -14.51
CA LYS A 145 16.64 16.52 -15.33
C LYS A 145 16.72 15.01 -15.42
N ILE A 146 15.57 14.37 -15.27
CA ILE A 146 15.40 12.93 -15.45
C ILE A 146 14.26 12.67 -16.43
N GLN A 147 14.44 11.68 -17.29
CA GLN A 147 13.40 11.16 -18.16
C GLN A 147 13.38 9.65 -18.06
N ILE A 148 12.20 9.08 -17.86
CA ILE A 148 11.96 7.64 -17.84
C ILE A 148 11.17 7.30 -19.11
N ASN A 149 11.53 6.20 -19.77
CA ASN A 149 10.98 5.84 -21.08
C ASN A 149 9.48 5.48 -21.07
N LYS A 150 8.91 5.18 -19.90
CA LYS A 150 7.49 4.88 -19.71
C LYS A 150 7.04 5.07 -18.25
N THR A 151 5.74 5.02 -17.98
CA THR A 151 5.13 5.25 -16.66
C THR A 151 4.70 3.98 -15.93
N ALA A 152 4.44 2.87 -16.64
CA ALA A 152 4.02 1.62 -16.03
C ALA A 152 5.07 0.50 -16.20
N PHE A 153 5.41 -0.16 -15.10
CA PHE A 153 6.41 -1.23 -15.03
C PHE A 153 5.83 -2.44 -14.32
N VAL A 154 6.23 -3.63 -14.76
CA VAL A 154 5.93 -4.88 -14.05
C VAL A 154 7.07 -5.25 -13.10
N PRO A 155 6.80 -5.97 -11.99
CA PRO A 155 7.86 -6.42 -11.09
C PRO A 155 8.95 -7.21 -11.84
N GLY A 156 10.21 -6.81 -11.63
CA GLY A 156 11.38 -7.44 -12.27
C GLY A 156 11.78 -6.82 -13.61
N GLU A 157 10.99 -5.92 -14.19
CA GLU A 157 11.38 -5.16 -15.37
C GLU A 157 12.46 -4.11 -15.04
N PRO A 158 13.52 -3.97 -15.86
CA PRO A 158 14.53 -2.93 -15.63
C PRO A 158 13.98 -1.53 -15.94
N LEU A 159 14.33 -0.57 -15.09
CA LEU A 159 14.02 0.84 -15.30
C LEU A 159 15.01 1.46 -16.30
N ILE A 160 14.51 1.99 -17.43
CA ILE A 160 15.33 2.70 -18.42
C ILE A 160 15.10 4.20 -18.25
N TYR A 161 16.17 4.94 -17.97
CA TYR A 161 16.11 6.38 -17.75
C TYR A 161 17.30 7.11 -18.37
N GLU A 162 17.05 8.35 -18.75
CA GLU A 162 18.05 9.33 -19.15
C GLU A 162 18.15 10.41 -18.09
N PHE A 163 19.38 10.86 -17.83
CA PHE A 163 19.67 11.80 -16.77
C PHE A 163 20.67 12.85 -17.23
N SER A 164 20.44 14.11 -16.87
CA SER A 164 21.35 15.21 -17.17
C SER A 164 21.44 16.19 -16.00
N VAL A 165 22.64 16.73 -15.79
CA VAL A 165 22.89 17.78 -14.81
C VAL A 165 23.55 18.95 -15.49
N ASP A 166 22.94 20.11 -15.35
CA ASP A 166 23.50 21.40 -15.75
C ASP A 166 23.95 22.13 -14.48
N ASN A 167 25.25 22.02 -14.17
CA ASN A 167 25.86 22.70 -13.02
C ASN A 167 26.43 24.05 -13.46
N ARG A 168 25.74 25.13 -13.10
CA ARG A 168 26.17 26.52 -13.32
C ARG A 168 26.63 27.16 -12.01
N SER A 169 27.19 26.35 -11.11
CA SER A 169 27.81 26.81 -9.86
C SER A 169 29.32 26.56 -9.88
N GLN A 170 30.01 27.14 -8.91
CA GLN A 170 31.44 26.88 -8.68
C GLN A 170 31.67 25.62 -7.84
N ASN A 171 30.62 24.99 -7.34
CA ASN A 171 30.72 23.82 -6.47
C ASN A 171 30.86 22.54 -7.30
N VAL A 172 31.78 21.66 -6.88
CA VAL A 172 31.99 20.34 -7.51
C VAL A 172 30.96 19.35 -6.98
N ILE A 173 30.23 18.71 -7.90
CA ILE A 173 29.31 17.62 -7.58
C ILE A 173 30.13 16.37 -7.25
N LYS A 174 30.04 15.90 -6.00
CA LYS A 174 30.77 14.69 -5.55
C LYS A 174 29.98 13.40 -5.74
N LYS A 175 28.65 13.46 -5.64
CA LYS A 175 27.76 12.31 -5.64
C LYS A 175 26.37 12.69 -6.11
N ILE A 176 25.69 11.76 -6.78
CA ILE A 176 24.28 11.83 -7.14
C ILE A 176 23.68 10.47 -6.79
N ASP A 177 22.61 10.46 -5.99
CA ASP A 177 21.89 9.24 -5.61
C ASP A 177 20.49 9.24 -6.23
N PHE A 178 20.09 8.09 -6.76
CA PHE A 178 18.73 7.84 -7.25
C PHE A 178 18.05 6.86 -6.32
N ILE A 179 16.93 7.28 -5.75
CA ILE A 179 16.15 6.46 -4.82
C ILE A 179 14.74 6.33 -5.38
N LEU A 180 14.38 5.12 -5.80
CA LEU A 180 12.98 4.78 -6.05
C LEU A 180 12.30 4.58 -4.70
N ARG A 181 11.35 5.46 -4.37
CA ARG A 181 10.55 5.34 -3.15
C ARG A 181 9.17 4.81 -3.49
N GLN A 182 8.79 3.73 -2.83
CA GLN A 182 7.40 3.29 -2.80
C GLN A 182 6.64 4.17 -1.80
N VAL A 183 5.54 4.77 -2.23
CA VAL A 183 4.62 5.51 -1.36
C VAL A 183 3.28 4.79 -1.37
N ASP A 184 2.93 4.18 -0.25
CA ASP A 184 1.69 3.40 -0.17
C ASP A 184 0.53 4.26 0.30
N PHE A 185 -0.55 4.29 -0.47
CA PHE A 185 -1.83 4.86 -0.08
C PHE A 185 -2.90 3.78 -0.02
N ILE A 186 -3.74 3.79 1.02
CA ILE A 186 -4.95 2.95 1.07
C ILE A 186 -6.09 3.80 0.52
N LEU A 187 -6.40 3.62 -0.77
CA LEU A 187 -7.52 4.27 -1.46
C LEU A 187 -8.50 3.19 -1.94
N HIS A 188 -9.80 3.51 -1.96
CA HIS A 188 -10.86 2.59 -2.38
C HIS A 188 -10.75 2.21 -3.87
N GLN A 189 -10.09 3.06 -4.68
CA GLN A 189 -9.73 2.84 -6.08
C GLN A 189 -8.42 3.61 -6.32
N ALA A 190 -7.30 2.91 -6.47
CA ALA A 190 -6.06 3.51 -6.94
C ALA A 190 -5.60 2.75 -8.16
N ASP A 191 -5.85 3.32 -9.33
CA ASP A 191 -5.00 3.07 -10.49
C ASP A 191 -3.64 3.67 -10.15
N PHE A 192 -2.68 2.80 -9.84
CA PHE A 192 -1.32 3.23 -9.55
C PHE A 192 -0.67 3.70 -10.86
N ILE A 193 -0.81 4.99 -11.14
CA ILE A 193 0.03 5.69 -12.10
C ILE A 193 1.04 6.46 -11.26
N LEU A 194 2.33 6.23 -11.49
CA LEU A 194 3.43 7.01 -10.94
C LEU A 194 3.35 8.46 -11.44
N CYS A 195 2.35 9.23 -11.00
CA CYS A 195 2.11 10.59 -11.48
C CYS A 195 2.95 11.63 -10.73
N GLN A 196 3.60 11.26 -9.62
CA GLN A 196 4.53 12.14 -8.91
C GLN A 196 5.40 11.30 -7.98
N ALA A 197 6.48 10.73 -8.52
CA ALA A 197 7.61 10.40 -7.67
C ALA A 197 8.32 11.74 -7.39
N ASP A 198 8.01 12.36 -6.25
CA ASP A 198 8.86 13.44 -5.74
C ASP A 198 10.26 12.84 -5.53
N PHE A 199 11.16 13.11 -6.47
CA PHE A 199 12.57 12.75 -6.35
C PHE A 199 13.17 13.61 -5.24
N ILE A 200 12.99 13.17 -4.00
CA ILE A 200 13.66 13.77 -2.85
C ILE A 200 15.14 13.42 -2.98
N LEU A 201 15.90 14.31 -3.60
CA LEU A 201 17.36 14.34 -3.46
C LEU A 201 17.64 14.57 -1.97
N CYS A 202 18.05 13.50 -1.28
CA CYS A 202 18.53 13.61 0.07
C CYS A 202 19.76 14.53 0.06
N TYR A 203 19.63 15.64 0.78
CA TYR A 203 20.72 16.53 1.15
C TYR A 203 21.80 15.69 1.85
N THR A 204 22.82 15.25 1.11
CA THR A 204 24.03 14.75 1.77
C THR A 204 24.76 15.95 2.32
N ASP A 205 24.77 16.02 3.65
CA ASP A 205 25.49 16.98 4.47
C ASP A 205 26.84 17.38 3.85
N LEU A 206 26.93 18.63 3.40
CA LEU A 206 28.21 19.27 3.07
C LEU A 206 29.06 19.58 4.31
N TYR A 207 28.63 19.16 5.50
CA TYR A 207 29.34 19.27 6.76
C TYR A 207 29.79 17.90 7.27
N ASN A 208 30.73 17.24 6.58
CA ASN A 208 31.78 16.39 7.18
C ASN A 208 32.46 15.54 6.11
N ILE A 209 33.44 16.11 5.44
CA ILE A 209 34.57 15.34 4.93
C ILE A 209 35.82 16.07 5.43
N ARG A 210 36.48 15.46 6.41
CA ARG A 210 37.88 15.76 6.77
C ARG A 210 38.80 15.24 5.67
#